data_AF-A0A2I7KG65-F1
#
_entry.id   AF-A0A2I7KG65-F1
#
_cell.length_a   1.000
_cell.length_b   1.000
_cell.length_c   1.000
_cell.angle_alpha   90.00
_cell.angle_beta   90.00
_cell.angle_gamma   90.00
#
_symmetry.space_group_name_H-M   'P 1'
#
loop_
_entity.id
_entity.type
_entity.pdbx_description
1 polymer ?
#
loop_
_entity_poly.entity_id
_entity_poly.type
_entity_poly.pdbx_seq_one_letter_code
_entity_poly.pdbx_strand_id
1 'polypeptide(L)'
;MSSETDAARAALRQRQGKGARFDAASAPHDDLLLARRGTAFFARKLSELSDTDLYQPSAFQGRSRAWVVVDVSFAARRQALMLESLFRGRPTDLPPDLEHQFSDLDLAETLPPQAIRHLFRHSEVHLNVCWRDLSDTQWDLEFAMPNGSVGTPRLLPPLRAVQVWHAALGLGNGASARDLPVELED
;
A
#
# COMPACT_ATOMS: atom_id res chain seq x y z
N MET A 1 24.98 0.51 17.33
CA MET A 1 24.07 -0.18 16.39
C MET A 1 23.56 0.74 15.29
N SER A 2 22.90 1.88 15.57
CA SER A 2 22.40 2.83 14.54
C SER A 2 23.45 3.22 13.49
N SER A 3 24.64 3.65 13.93
CA SER A 3 25.73 4.12 13.06
C SER A 3 26.28 3.04 12.11
N GLU A 4 26.25 1.78 12.52
CA GLU A 4 26.75 0.66 11.73
C GLU A 4 25.74 0.28 10.63
N THR A 5 24.45 0.30 10.94
CA THR A 5 23.36 0.20 9.96
C THR A 5 23.39 1.33 8.93
N ASP A 6 23.67 2.57 9.36
CA ASP A 6 23.74 3.73 8.47
C ASP A 6 24.94 3.64 7.51
N ALA A 7 26.11 3.23 8.03
CA ALA A 7 27.30 2.99 7.22
C ALA A 7 27.08 1.87 6.19
N ALA A 8 26.44 0.76 6.59
CA ALA A 8 26.09 -0.33 5.69
C ALA A 8 25.11 0.11 4.60
N ARG A 9 24.13 0.97 4.94
CA ARG A 9 23.16 1.53 4.00
C ARG A 9 23.83 2.46 2.98
N ALA A 10 24.77 3.29 3.41
CA ALA A 10 25.56 4.15 2.52
C ALA A 10 26.44 3.33 1.56
N ALA A 11 27.12 2.30 2.06
CA ALA A 11 27.93 1.41 1.23
C ALA A 11 27.08 0.63 0.21
N LEU A 12 25.86 0.21 0.57
CA LEU A 12 24.92 -0.43 -0.35
C LEU A 12 24.48 0.54 -1.46
N ARG A 13 24.14 1.80 -1.11
CA ARG A 13 23.79 2.84 -2.07
C ARG A 13 24.86 3.06 -3.13
N GLN A 14 26.13 3.10 -2.71
CA GLN A 14 27.27 3.25 -3.63
C GLN A 14 27.39 2.09 -4.63
N ARG A 15 27.07 0.85 -4.20
CA ARG A 15 27.16 -0.36 -5.07
C ARG A 15 26.03 -0.49 -6.08
N GLN A 16 24.82 0.00 -5.75
CA GLN A 16 23.63 -0.20 -6.59
C GLN A 16 23.56 0.72 -7.83
N GLY A 17 24.47 1.69 -7.95
CA GLY A 17 24.58 2.57 -9.13
C GLY A 17 23.45 3.60 -9.25
N LYS A 18 23.50 4.41 -10.32
CA LYS A 18 22.62 5.58 -10.53
C LYS A 18 21.13 5.26 -10.74
N GLY A 19 20.79 4.00 -10.99
CA GLY A 19 19.40 3.56 -11.17
C GLY A 19 18.66 3.22 -9.87
N ALA A 20 19.38 3.14 -8.75
CA ALA A 20 18.78 2.84 -7.45
C ALA A 20 18.06 4.07 -6.89
N ARG A 21 16.73 3.99 -6.82
CA ARG A 21 15.87 5.04 -6.27
C ARG A 21 15.71 4.86 -4.77
N PHE A 22 15.94 5.89 -3.98
CA PHE A 22 15.74 5.84 -2.54
C PHE A 22 14.70 6.88 -2.17
N ASP A 23 13.98 6.63 -1.09
CA ASP A 23 13.10 7.66 -0.53
C ASP A 23 13.90 8.94 -0.28
N ALA A 24 13.24 10.07 -0.51
CA ALA A 24 13.80 11.39 -0.26
C ALA A 24 14.27 11.54 1.20
N ALA A 25 15.18 12.48 1.46
CA ALA A 25 15.70 12.69 2.80
C ALA A 25 14.58 13.10 3.77
N SER A 26 13.64 13.93 3.31
CA SER A 26 12.50 14.41 4.07
C SER A 26 11.30 13.44 4.13
N ALA A 27 11.39 12.27 3.50
CA ALA A 27 10.28 11.31 3.48
C ALA A 27 9.89 10.86 4.90
N PRO A 28 8.61 10.54 5.16
CA PRO A 28 8.16 10.00 6.45
C PRO A 28 8.64 8.54 6.60
N HIS A 29 9.92 8.35 6.94
CA HIS A 29 10.61 7.05 6.90
C HIS A 29 9.97 6.00 7.82
N ASP A 30 9.52 6.40 9.01
CA ASP A 30 8.93 5.47 9.97
C ASP A 30 7.55 5.00 9.50
N ASP A 31 6.71 5.90 9.00
CA ASP A 31 5.39 5.54 8.43
C ASP A 31 5.54 4.67 7.17
N LEU A 32 6.51 5.01 6.29
CA LEU A 32 6.84 4.20 5.12
C LEU A 32 7.31 2.79 5.53
N LEU A 33 8.14 2.70 6.57
CA LEU A 33 8.61 1.42 7.08
C LEU A 33 7.44 0.60 7.64
N LEU A 34 6.55 1.23 8.41
CA LEU A 34 5.38 0.58 8.97
C LEU A 34 4.44 0.05 7.88
N ALA A 35 4.18 0.86 6.85
CA ALA A 35 3.38 0.48 5.69
C ALA A 35 4.03 -0.68 4.89
N ARG A 36 5.34 -0.63 4.67
CA ARG A 36 6.09 -1.69 3.95
C ARG A 36 6.11 -3.00 4.73
N ARG A 37 6.29 -2.94 6.06
CA ARG A 37 6.24 -4.12 6.92
C ARG A 37 4.85 -4.76 6.91
N GLY A 38 3.81 -3.95 7.04
CA GLY A 38 2.43 -4.43 6.95
C GLY A 38 2.10 -5.03 5.57
N THR A 39 2.60 -4.41 4.49
CA THR A 39 2.43 -4.95 3.14
C THR A 39 3.12 -6.31 2.99
N ALA A 40 4.34 -6.45 3.50
CA ALA A 40 5.05 -7.73 3.51
C ALA A 40 4.35 -8.78 4.39
N PHE A 41 3.84 -8.39 5.56
CA PHE A 41 3.06 -9.26 6.44
C PHE A 41 1.79 -9.77 5.75
N PHE A 42 1.02 -8.87 5.14
CA PHE A 42 -0.15 -9.21 4.34
C PHE A 42 0.20 -10.15 3.19
N ALA A 43 1.29 -9.88 2.45
CA ALA A 43 1.74 -10.72 1.35
C ALA A 43 2.06 -12.16 1.81
N ARG A 44 2.69 -12.32 2.98
CA ARG A 44 2.90 -13.66 3.57
C ARG A 44 1.58 -14.35 3.89
N LYS A 45 0.65 -13.65 4.57
CA LYS A 45 -0.66 -14.21 4.89
C LYS A 45 -1.47 -14.58 3.65
N LEU A 46 -1.41 -13.77 2.59
CA LEU A 46 -2.00 -14.12 1.30
C LEU A 46 -1.36 -15.37 0.68
N SER A 47 -0.04 -15.55 0.82
CA SER A 47 0.66 -16.73 0.29
C SER A 47 0.33 -18.04 1.03
N GLU A 48 -0.14 -17.96 2.26
CA GLU A 48 -0.59 -19.11 3.07
C GLU A 48 -1.96 -19.65 2.60
N LEU A 49 -2.75 -18.85 1.86
CA LEU A 49 -4.05 -19.27 1.34
C LEU A 49 -3.90 -20.13 0.09
N SER A 50 -4.61 -21.26 0.02
CA SER A 50 -4.85 -21.94 -1.25
C SER A 50 -5.76 -21.12 -2.16
N ASP A 51 -5.80 -21.47 -3.43
CA ASP A 51 -6.68 -20.83 -4.41
C ASP A 51 -8.17 -21.01 -4.07
N THR A 52 -8.54 -22.14 -3.45
CA THR A 52 -9.90 -22.37 -2.97
C THR A 52 -10.20 -21.59 -1.69
N ASP A 53 -9.22 -21.49 -0.77
CA ASP A 53 -9.38 -20.72 0.47
C ASP A 53 -9.57 -19.23 0.23
N LEU A 54 -9.06 -18.71 -0.89
CA LEU A 54 -9.23 -17.31 -1.28
C LEU A 54 -10.70 -16.92 -1.42
N TYR A 55 -11.58 -17.85 -1.80
CA TYR A 55 -13.02 -17.57 -1.96
C TYR A 55 -13.86 -17.91 -0.73
N GLN A 56 -13.24 -18.40 0.34
CA GLN A 56 -13.94 -18.66 1.60
C GLN A 56 -14.19 -17.35 2.38
N PRO A 57 -15.08 -17.38 3.39
CA PRO A 57 -15.34 -16.20 4.22
C PRO A 57 -14.08 -15.62 4.87
N SER A 58 -14.01 -14.29 4.88
CA SER A 58 -13.03 -13.50 5.62
C SER A 58 -13.54 -13.19 7.03
N ALA A 59 -12.74 -12.47 7.82
CA ALA A 59 -13.19 -11.95 9.12
C ALA A 59 -14.17 -10.76 8.98
N PHE A 60 -14.27 -10.15 7.79
CA PHE A 60 -15.28 -9.13 7.51
C PHE A 60 -16.61 -9.80 7.14
N GLN A 61 -17.67 -9.42 7.85
CA GLN A 61 -19.00 -10.02 7.69
C GLN A 61 -19.47 -9.92 6.22
N GLY A 62 -19.83 -11.08 5.65
CA GLY A 62 -20.35 -11.17 4.28
C GLY A 62 -19.31 -10.97 3.17
N ARG A 63 -18.02 -10.87 3.50
CA ARG A 63 -16.95 -10.68 2.51
C ARG A 63 -16.04 -11.89 2.41
N SER A 64 -15.63 -12.23 1.19
CA SER A 64 -14.65 -13.28 0.90
C SER A 64 -13.22 -12.80 1.20
N ARG A 65 -12.25 -13.72 1.31
CA ARG A 65 -10.83 -13.30 1.40
C ARG A 65 -10.36 -12.64 0.10
N ALA A 66 -10.91 -13.04 -1.05
CA ALA A 66 -10.71 -12.39 -2.34
C ALA A 66 -11.10 -10.91 -2.28
N TRP A 67 -12.26 -10.59 -1.70
CA TRP A 67 -12.72 -9.22 -1.48
C TRP A 67 -11.67 -8.38 -0.75
N VAL A 68 -11.11 -8.91 0.34
CA VAL A 68 -10.10 -8.21 1.14
C VAL A 68 -8.85 -7.91 0.32
N VAL A 69 -8.39 -8.88 -0.49
CA VAL A 69 -7.22 -8.70 -1.36
C VAL A 69 -7.51 -7.68 -2.47
N VAL A 70 -8.71 -7.69 -3.04
CA VAL A 70 -9.10 -6.71 -4.06
C VAL A 70 -9.19 -5.31 -3.46
N ASP A 71 -9.87 -5.14 -2.33
CA ASP A 71 -10.04 -3.85 -1.64
C ASP A 71 -8.68 -3.20 -1.32
N VAL A 72 -7.78 -3.95 -0.68
CA VAL A 72 -6.44 -3.44 -0.34
C VAL A 72 -5.61 -3.13 -1.59
N SER A 73 -5.81 -3.84 -2.70
CA SER A 73 -5.10 -3.58 -3.96
C SER A 73 -5.64 -2.34 -4.68
N PHE A 74 -6.95 -2.17 -4.69
CA PHE A 74 -7.61 -1.00 -5.27
C PHE A 74 -7.26 0.26 -4.51
N ALA A 75 -7.21 0.20 -3.18
CA ALA A 75 -6.74 1.32 -2.38
C ALA A 75 -5.28 1.69 -2.68
N ALA A 76 -4.38 0.70 -2.81
CA ALA A 76 -2.98 0.98 -3.19
C ALA A 76 -2.87 1.65 -4.56
N ARG A 77 -3.60 1.14 -5.54
CA ARG A 77 -3.62 1.69 -6.90
C ARG A 77 -4.23 3.09 -6.92
N ARG A 78 -5.29 3.34 -6.14
CA ARG A 78 -5.89 4.68 -6.00
C ARG A 78 -4.87 5.69 -5.45
N GLN A 79 -4.14 5.32 -4.39
CA GLN A 79 -3.08 6.17 -3.84
C GLN A 79 -1.97 6.44 -4.85
N ALA A 80 -1.52 5.43 -5.59
CA ALA A 80 -0.51 5.59 -6.64
C ALA A 80 -0.96 6.57 -7.72
N LEU A 81 -2.21 6.44 -8.18
CA LEU A 81 -2.79 7.32 -9.20
C LEU A 81 -3.00 8.75 -8.69
N MET A 82 -3.37 8.94 -7.42
CA MET A 82 -3.44 10.26 -6.81
C MET A 82 -2.07 10.96 -6.84
N LEU A 83 -1.00 10.24 -6.49
CA LEU A 83 0.37 10.75 -6.56
C LEU A 83 0.76 11.10 -8.02
N GLU A 84 0.47 10.22 -8.98
CA GLU A 84 0.75 10.52 -10.39
C GLU A 84 -0.01 11.75 -10.91
N SER A 85 -1.30 11.88 -10.57
CA SER A 85 -2.13 13.03 -10.96
C SER A 85 -1.60 14.34 -10.36
N LEU A 86 -1.20 14.32 -9.09
CA LEU A 86 -0.58 15.46 -8.41
C LEU A 86 0.64 15.99 -9.18
N PHE A 87 1.53 15.10 -9.66
CA PHE A 87 2.76 15.52 -10.34
C PHE A 87 2.58 15.82 -11.83
N ARG A 88 1.48 15.40 -12.44
CA ARG A 88 1.09 15.85 -13.79
C ARG A 88 0.42 17.22 -13.78
N GLY A 89 0.31 17.89 -12.63
CA GLY A 89 -0.35 19.17 -12.49
C GLY A 89 -1.87 19.08 -12.66
N ARG A 90 -2.47 17.93 -12.34
CA ARG A 90 -3.92 17.71 -12.31
C ARG A 90 -4.34 17.25 -10.91
N PRO A 91 -4.30 18.14 -9.89
CA PRO A 91 -4.28 17.74 -8.48
C PRO A 91 -5.54 17.05 -7.94
N THR A 92 -6.58 16.85 -8.75
CA THR A 92 -7.86 16.31 -8.26
C THR A 92 -8.64 15.48 -9.28
N ASP A 93 -8.15 15.36 -10.52
CA ASP A 93 -8.78 14.48 -11.49
C ASP A 93 -8.15 13.09 -11.33
N LEU A 94 -8.75 12.24 -10.48
CA LEU A 94 -8.81 10.84 -10.90
C LEU A 94 -9.66 10.87 -12.17
N PRO A 95 -9.14 10.46 -13.33
CA PRO A 95 -9.97 10.30 -14.53
C PRO A 95 -11.25 9.55 -14.15
N PRO A 96 -12.44 10.00 -14.60
CA PRO A 96 -13.70 9.34 -14.27
C PRO A 96 -13.66 7.83 -14.53
N ASP A 97 -12.95 7.40 -15.57
CA ASP A 97 -12.73 5.99 -15.91
C ASP A 97 -11.99 5.20 -14.83
N LEU A 98 -11.12 5.85 -14.05
CA LEU A 98 -10.42 5.23 -12.92
C LEU A 98 -11.35 5.02 -11.72
N GLU A 99 -12.24 5.97 -11.42
CA GLU A 99 -13.25 5.76 -10.37
C GLU A 99 -14.19 4.60 -10.72
N HIS A 100 -14.61 4.49 -11.98
CA HIS A 100 -15.41 3.37 -12.48
C HIS A 100 -14.64 2.04 -12.47
N GLN A 101 -13.32 2.04 -12.73
CA GLN A 101 -12.50 0.82 -12.60
C GLN A 101 -12.39 0.31 -11.16
N PHE A 102 -12.49 1.20 -10.17
CA PHE A 102 -12.43 0.83 -8.76
C PHE A 102 -13.80 0.57 -8.12
N SER A 103 -14.90 0.92 -8.79
CA SER A 103 -16.23 0.84 -8.21
C SER A 103 -16.83 -0.56 -8.19
N ASP A 104 -16.28 -1.50 -8.95
CA ASP A 104 -16.82 -2.86 -9.04
C ASP A 104 -15.97 -3.89 -8.28
N LEU A 105 -15.87 -3.69 -6.95
CA LEU A 105 -15.23 -4.63 -6.03
C LEU A 105 -15.87 -6.02 -6.12
N ASP A 106 -17.19 -6.07 -6.28
CA ASP A 106 -17.96 -7.31 -6.34
C ASP A 106 -17.63 -8.09 -7.63
N LEU A 107 -17.44 -7.42 -8.78
CA LEU A 107 -16.92 -8.09 -9.98
C LEU A 107 -15.46 -8.50 -9.80
N ALA A 108 -14.62 -7.63 -9.24
CA ALA A 108 -13.19 -7.89 -9.11
C ALA A 108 -12.87 -9.05 -8.15
N GLU A 109 -13.69 -9.31 -7.12
CA GLU A 109 -13.52 -10.49 -6.25
C GLU A 109 -13.81 -11.82 -6.96
N THR A 110 -14.50 -11.80 -8.11
CA THR A 110 -14.77 -13.01 -8.93
C THR A 110 -13.64 -13.36 -9.89
N LEU A 111 -12.60 -12.53 -9.99
CA LEU A 111 -11.44 -12.79 -10.85
C LEU A 111 -10.73 -14.09 -10.46
N PRO A 112 -10.02 -14.77 -11.39
CA PRO A 112 -9.22 -15.95 -11.07
C PRO A 112 -8.18 -15.67 -9.96
N PRO A 113 -7.81 -16.66 -9.13
CA PRO A 113 -6.91 -16.44 -7.98
C PRO A 113 -5.59 -15.80 -8.38
N GLN A 114 -5.01 -16.26 -9.48
CA GLN A 114 -3.76 -15.72 -10.02
C GLN A 114 -3.89 -14.25 -10.43
N ALA A 115 -5.05 -13.83 -10.95
CA ALA A 115 -5.31 -12.44 -11.31
C ALA A 115 -5.43 -11.55 -10.07
N ILE A 116 -6.10 -12.02 -9.01
CA ILE A 116 -6.21 -11.32 -7.72
C ILE A 116 -4.82 -11.16 -7.08
N ARG A 117 -4.01 -12.22 -7.08
CA ARG A 117 -2.62 -12.17 -6.56
C ARG A 117 -1.74 -11.24 -7.37
N HIS A 118 -1.89 -11.25 -8.71
CA HIS A 118 -1.18 -10.34 -9.58
C HIS A 118 -1.59 -8.88 -9.35
N LEU A 119 -2.89 -8.61 -9.17
CA LEU A 119 -3.42 -7.29 -8.83
C LEU A 119 -2.78 -6.75 -7.55
N PHE A 120 -2.71 -7.57 -6.49
CA PHE A 120 -2.02 -7.21 -5.25
C PHE A 120 -0.55 -6.89 -5.49
N ARG A 121 0.21 -7.82 -6.11
CA ARG A 121 1.64 -7.64 -6.38
C ARG A 121 1.92 -6.41 -7.24
N HIS A 122 1.10 -6.15 -8.24
CA HIS A 122 1.28 -5.01 -9.11
C HIS A 122 1.03 -3.70 -8.36
N SER A 123 -0.07 -3.62 -7.61
CA SER A 123 -0.47 -2.40 -6.91
C SER A 123 0.49 -2.04 -5.76
N GLU A 124 1.02 -3.02 -5.02
CA GLU A 124 1.99 -2.74 -3.94
C GLU A 124 3.34 -2.27 -4.48
N VAL A 125 3.84 -2.87 -5.57
CA VAL A 125 5.06 -2.42 -6.24
C VAL A 125 4.87 -1.02 -6.81
N HIS A 126 3.75 -0.76 -7.48
CA HIS A 126 3.47 0.52 -8.11
C HIS A 126 3.42 1.65 -7.07
N LEU A 127 2.64 1.50 -6.01
CA LEU A 127 2.57 2.49 -4.93
C LEU A 127 3.94 2.73 -4.28
N ASN A 128 4.70 1.67 -4.01
CA ASN A 128 6.02 1.81 -3.41
C ASN A 128 7.03 2.50 -4.33
N VAL A 129 6.91 2.33 -5.66
CA VAL A 129 7.68 3.11 -6.64
C VAL A 129 7.25 4.57 -6.62
N CYS A 130 5.95 4.87 -6.60
CA CYS A 130 5.46 6.25 -6.51
C CYS A 130 6.03 6.98 -5.29
N TRP A 131 6.08 6.34 -4.12
CA TRP A 131 6.71 6.93 -2.92
C TRP A 131 8.21 7.16 -3.07
N ARG A 132 8.95 6.20 -3.66
CA ARG A 132 10.40 6.33 -3.89
C ARG A 132 10.75 7.42 -4.90
N ASP A 133 9.82 7.75 -5.80
CA ASP A 133 9.99 8.76 -6.83
C ASP A 133 9.65 10.17 -6.33
N LEU A 134 9.09 10.32 -5.13
CA LEU A 134 8.83 11.63 -4.52
C LEU A 134 10.13 12.34 -4.16
N SER A 135 10.27 13.58 -4.61
CA SER A 135 11.30 14.51 -4.13
C SER A 135 10.98 15.05 -2.73
N ASP A 136 11.95 15.70 -2.09
CA ASP A 136 11.75 16.34 -0.78
C ASP A 136 10.60 17.35 -0.81
N THR A 137 10.45 18.12 -1.88
CA THR A 137 9.38 19.13 -2.03
C THR A 137 8.04 18.51 -2.38
N GLN A 138 8.02 17.39 -3.09
CA GLN A 138 6.79 16.72 -3.50
C GLN A 138 6.05 16.09 -2.32
N TRP A 139 6.75 15.71 -1.25
CA TRP A 139 6.11 15.24 -0.01
C TRP A 139 5.21 16.29 0.65
N ASP A 140 5.46 17.57 0.39
CA ASP A 140 4.77 18.71 1.01
C ASP A 140 3.78 19.40 0.06
N LEU A 141 3.56 18.85 -1.14
CA LEU A 141 2.56 19.38 -2.07
C LEU A 141 1.14 19.10 -1.56
N GLU A 142 0.35 20.16 -1.47
CA GLU A 142 -1.05 20.06 -1.08
C GLU A 142 -1.92 19.50 -2.21
N PHE A 143 -2.88 18.65 -1.85
CA PHE A 143 -3.93 18.18 -2.74
C PHE A 143 -5.26 18.02 -1.99
N ALA A 144 -6.36 18.07 -2.74
CA ALA A 144 -7.69 17.89 -2.17
C ALA A 144 -7.97 16.40 -1.94
N MET A 145 -8.34 16.06 -0.71
CA MET A 145 -8.78 14.73 -0.32
C MET A 145 -10.24 14.50 -0.73
N PRO A 146 -10.68 13.24 -0.93
CA PRO A 146 -12.07 12.93 -1.28
C PRO A 146 -13.13 13.46 -0.30
N ASN A 147 -12.76 13.67 0.96
CA ASN A 147 -13.63 14.23 2.01
C ASN A 147 -13.67 15.77 2.01
N GLY A 148 -13.03 16.43 1.04
CA GLY A 148 -12.96 17.89 0.92
C GLY A 148 -11.88 18.56 1.78
N SER A 149 -11.14 17.80 2.59
CA SER A 149 -9.99 18.34 3.34
C SER A 149 -8.76 18.50 2.44
N VAL A 150 -7.79 19.31 2.88
CA VAL A 150 -6.48 19.42 2.22
C VAL A 150 -5.50 18.46 2.91
N GLY A 151 -4.75 17.72 2.11
CA GLY A 151 -3.73 16.81 2.59
C GLY A 151 -2.42 16.95 1.81
N THR A 152 -1.38 16.27 2.30
CA THR A 152 -0.11 16.10 1.58
C THR A 152 0.20 14.62 1.42
N PRO A 153 1.11 14.23 0.50
CA PRO A 153 1.52 12.83 0.34
C PRO A 153 1.94 12.14 1.64
N ARG A 154 2.40 12.89 2.65
CA ARG A 154 2.75 12.37 3.99
C ARG A 154 1.61 11.65 4.70
N LEU A 155 0.36 11.95 4.37
CA LEU A 155 -0.80 11.28 4.97
C LEU A 155 -1.00 9.86 4.44
N LEU A 156 -0.45 9.51 3.27
CA LEU A 156 -0.74 8.23 2.62
C LEU A 156 -0.05 7.03 3.28
N PRO A 157 1.25 7.08 3.66
CA PRO A 157 1.91 5.97 4.34
C PRO A 157 1.23 5.49 5.64
N PRO A 158 0.87 6.34 6.62
CA PRO A 158 0.22 5.86 7.84
C PRO A 158 -1.17 5.27 7.57
N LEU A 159 -1.96 5.89 6.67
CA LEU A 159 -3.25 5.34 6.23
C LEU A 159 -3.08 3.95 5.59
N ARG A 160 -2.07 3.81 4.74
CA ARG A 160 -1.74 2.53 4.12
C ARG A 160 -1.33 1.50 5.16
N ALA A 161 -0.54 1.89 6.16
CA ALA A 161 -0.10 1.00 7.23
C ALA A 161 -1.28 0.42 8.01
N VAL A 162 -2.17 1.28 8.50
CA VAL A 162 -3.42 0.86 9.17
C VAL A 162 -4.17 -0.14 8.30
N GLN A 163 -4.37 0.20 7.02
CA GLN A 163 -5.11 -0.63 6.08
C GLN A 163 -4.52 -2.04 5.92
N VAL A 164 -3.23 -2.17 5.61
CA VAL A 164 -2.65 -3.49 5.29
C VAL A 164 -2.55 -4.40 6.52
N TRP A 165 -2.30 -3.83 7.70
CA TRP A 165 -2.26 -4.59 8.95
C TRP A 165 -3.64 -5.12 9.32
N HIS A 166 -4.67 -4.27 9.26
CA HIS A 166 -6.05 -4.69 9.51
C HIS A 166 -6.57 -5.66 8.44
N ALA A 167 -6.21 -5.46 7.17
CA ALA A 167 -6.56 -6.38 6.09
C ALA A 167 -5.95 -7.76 6.31
N ALA A 168 -4.75 -7.86 6.89
CA ALA A 168 -4.12 -9.13 7.19
C ALA A 168 -4.88 -9.91 8.28
N LEU A 169 -5.38 -9.21 9.31
CA LEU A 169 -6.34 -9.79 10.27
C LEU A 169 -7.64 -10.18 9.56
N GLY A 170 -8.10 -9.32 8.66
CA GLY A 170 -9.27 -9.48 7.81
C GLY A 170 -9.26 -10.76 6.98
N LEU A 171 -8.10 -11.24 6.53
CA LEU A 171 -8.00 -12.53 5.82
C LEU A 171 -8.48 -13.71 6.67
N GLY A 172 -8.47 -13.60 8.01
CA GLY A 172 -9.02 -14.63 8.90
C GLY A 172 -8.31 -15.99 8.75
N ASN A 173 -7.00 -15.97 8.50
CA ASN A 173 -6.17 -17.16 8.29
C ASN A 173 -4.96 -17.21 9.24
N GLY A 174 -5.18 -16.83 10.50
CA GLY A 174 -4.20 -17.01 11.58
C GLY A 174 -3.32 -15.79 11.88
N ALA A 175 -3.59 -14.63 11.31
CA ALA A 175 -3.10 -13.36 11.85
C ALA A 175 -3.96 -12.93 13.05
N SER A 176 -3.35 -12.28 14.04
CA SER A 176 -3.99 -11.88 15.29
C SER A 176 -3.56 -10.49 15.74
N ALA A 177 -4.27 -9.90 16.71
CA ALA A 177 -3.91 -8.60 17.28
C ALA A 177 -2.47 -8.56 17.84
N ARG A 178 -1.91 -9.71 18.26
CA ARG A 178 -0.52 -9.80 18.75
C ARG A 178 0.53 -9.63 17.66
N ASP A 179 0.13 -9.72 16.39
CA ASP A 179 1.00 -9.47 15.25
C ASP A 179 1.04 -7.98 14.88
N LEU A 180 0.15 -7.15 15.43
CA LEU A 180 0.12 -5.72 15.17
C LEU A 180 1.34 -5.05 15.79
N PRO A 181 1.96 -4.07 15.10
CA PRO A 181 2.92 -3.16 15.71
C PRO A 181 2.25 -2.33 16.81
N VAL A 182 3.01 -2.00 17.86
CA VAL A 182 2.55 -1.23 19.03
C VAL A 182 1.96 0.12 18.64
N GLU A 183 2.44 0.72 17.54
CA GLU A 183 1.93 1.98 17.00
C GLU A 183 0.48 1.89 16.50
N LEU A 184 -0.05 0.67 16.31
CA LEU A 184 -1.39 0.38 15.80
C LEU A 184 -2.24 -0.42 16.80
N GLU A 185 -1.76 -0.64 18.02
CA GLU A 185 -2.53 -1.22 19.12
C GLU A 185 -3.46 -0.15 19.73
N ASP A 186 -4.70 -0.53 20.09
CA ASP A 186 -5.66 0.31 20.81
C ASP A 186 -5.28 0.53 22.29
#